data_AF-V9PH59-F1
#
_entry.id   AF-V9PH59-F1
#
_cell.length_a   1.000
_cell.length_b   1.000
_cell.length_c   1.000
_cell.angle_alpha   90.00
_cell.angle_beta   90.00
_cell.angle_gamma   90.00
#
_symmetry.space_group_name_H-M   'P 1'
#
loop_
_entity.id
_entity.type
_entity.pdbx_description
1 polymer ?
#
loop_
_entity_poly.entity_id
_entity_poly.type
_entity_poly.pdbx_seq_one_letter_code
_entity_poly.pdbx_strand_id
1 'polypeptide(L)'
;EREANEMLALLMDNGVDAVRVAGKDGTSTIQVDEKLLAFSIKLLNGKGLPRQSFKNLGEIFQGSGLIASPTEERARYVYALSEELSHTISDIDGVFSARVHVVLPHNDLLRAGDTPSSASVFIRHDAKTNLPALLPKIKMLVAESI
;
A
#
# COMPACT_ATOMS: atom_id res chain seq x y z
N GLU A 1 -0.61 4.44 -15.82
CA GLU A 1 -0.89 3.77 -17.12
C GLU A 1 -1.05 2.26 -17.02
N ARG A 2 -0.05 1.52 -16.51
CA ARG A 2 -0.12 0.05 -16.37
C ARG A 2 -1.39 -0.45 -15.66
N GLU A 3 -1.75 0.17 -14.54
CA GLU A 3 -2.96 -0.19 -13.80
C GLU A 3 -4.25 0.03 -14.61
N ALA A 4 -4.35 1.13 -15.36
CA ALA A 4 -5.51 1.37 -16.22
C ALA A 4 -5.67 0.27 -17.28
N ASN A 5 -4.54 -0.21 -17.85
CA ASN A 5 -4.55 -1.32 -18.78
C ASN A 5 -4.94 -2.65 -18.11
N GLU A 6 -4.51 -2.88 -16.87
CA GLU A 6 -4.91 -4.06 -16.06
C GLU A 6 -6.42 -4.05 -15.78
N MET A 7 -6.98 -2.89 -15.43
CA MET A 7 -8.42 -2.72 -15.23
C MET A 7 -9.21 -2.97 -16.52
N LEU A 8 -8.76 -2.41 -17.66
CA LEU A 8 -9.39 -2.63 -18.96
C LEU A 8 -9.40 -4.12 -19.34
N ALA A 9 -8.24 -4.78 -19.26
CA ALA A 9 -8.11 -6.19 -19.59
C ALA A 9 -9.07 -7.04 -18.76
N LEU A 10 -9.11 -6.81 -17.44
CA LEU A 10 -10.01 -7.53 -16.55
C LEU A 10 -11.49 -7.34 -16.92
N LEU A 11 -11.91 -6.11 -17.23
CA LEU A 11 -13.28 -5.80 -17.62
C LEU A 11 -13.65 -6.49 -18.94
N MET A 12 -12.80 -6.35 -19.96
CA MET A 12 -13.03 -6.91 -21.29
C MET A 12 -13.06 -8.45 -21.28
N ASP A 13 -12.16 -9.09 -20.53
CA ASP A 13 -12.13 -10.55 -20.36
C ASP A 13 -13.41 -11.11 -19.71
N ASN A 14 -14.15 -10.26 -19.00
CA ASN A 14 -15.42 -10.62 -18.34
C ASN A 14 -16.64 -10.06 -19.09
N GLY A 15 -16.47 -9.68 -20.35
CA GLY A 15 -17.56 -9.24 -21.23
C GLY A 15 -18.08 -7.82 -20.93
N VAL A 16 -17.31 -7.01 -20.19
CA VAL A 16 -17.61 -5.60 -19.98
C VAL A 16 -16.82 -4.78 -20.99
N ASP A 17 -17.54 -4.18 -21.94
CA ASP A 17 -16.93 -3.18 -22.83
C ASP A 17 -16.51 -1.95 -22.02
N ALA A 18 -15.25 -1.56 -22.15
CA ALA A 18 -14.62 -0.53 -21.33
C ALA A 18 -13.65 0.30 -22.17
N VAL A 19 -13.72 1.62 -22.02
CA VAL A 19 -12.87 2.57 -22.76
C VAL A 19 -12.04 3.38 -21.78
N ARG A 20 -10.73 3.50 -22.05
CA ARG A 20 -9.84 4.41 -21.32
C ARG A 20 -9.86 5.79 -21.96
N VAL A 21 -10.15 6.80 -21.14
CA VAL A 21 -9.99 8.21 -21.48
C VAL A 21 -8.80 8.75 -20.70
N ALA A 22 -7.74 9.14 -21.40
CA ALA A 22 -6.58 9.76 -20.78
C ALA A 22 -6.87 11.23 -20.44
N GLY A 23 -6.61 11.63 -19.20
CA GLY A 23 -6.66 13.01 -18.73
C GLY A 23 -5.40 13.79 -19.13
N LYS A 24 -5.52 15.12 -19.21
CA LYS A 24 -4.38 16.02 -19.53
C LYS A 24 -3.32 16.09 -18.43
N ASP A 25 -3.70 15.68 -17.21
CA ASP A 25 -2.90 15.62 -15.99
C ASP A 25 -2.24 14.26 -15.77
N GLY A 26 -2.30 13.35 -16.75
CA GLY A 26 -1.78 11.99 -16.63
C GLY A 26 -2.72 11.01 -15.90
N THR A 27 -3.90 11.46 -15.47
CA THR A 27 -4.93 10.57 -14.94
C THR A 27 -5.54 9.72 -16.05
N SER A 28 -6.22 8.64 -15.69
CA SER A 28 -6.93 7.80 -16.64
C SER A 28 -8.28 7.42 -16.07
N THR A 29 -9.33 7.68 -16.85
CA THR A 29 -10.71 7.34 -16.51
C THR A 29 -11.11 6.11 -17.30
N ILE A 30 -11.64 5.09 -16.63
CA ILE A 30 -12.24 3.93 -17.29
C ILE A 30 -13.74 4.15 -17.36
N GLN A 31 -14.28 4.15 -18.57
CA GLN A 31 -15.72 4.31 -18.85
C GLN A 31 -16.31 2.96 -19.22
N VAL A 32 -17.48 2.64 -18.65
CA VAL A 32 -18.27 1.42 -18.91
C VAL A 32 -19.73 1.80 -19.11
N ASP A 33 -20.53 0.90 -19.69
CA ASP A 33 -21.99 1.07 -19.74
C ASP A 33 -22.58 1.17 -18.31
N GLU A 34 -23.51 2.11 -18.11
CA GLU A 34 -24.14 2.36 -16.81
C GLU A 34 -24.79 1.10 -16.22
N LYS A 35 -25.36 0.23 -17.07
CA LYS A 35 -25.99 -1.03 -16.65
C LYS A 35 -24.97 -2.03 -16.09
N LEU A 36 -23.70 -1.90 -16.48
CA LEU A 36 -22.61 -2.77 -16.05
C LEU A 36 -21.76 -2.14 -14.95
N LEU A 37 -22.04 -0.92 -14.50
CA LEU A 37 -21.23 -0.21 -13.51
C LEU A 37 -21.05 -1.00 -12.20
N ALA A 38 -22.15 -1.47 -11.62
CA ALA A 38 -22.11 -2.23 -10.37
C ALA A 38 -21.32 -3.54 -10.50
N PHE A 39 -21.49 -4.23 -11.64
CA PHE A 39 -20.74 -5.46 -11.94
C PHE A 39 -19.24 -5.17 -12.12
N SER A 40 -18.91 -4.10 -12.83
CA SER A 40 -17.53 -3.63 -13.06
C SER A 40 -16.82 -3.34 -11.74
N ILE A 41 -17.45 -2.58 -10.86
CA ILE A 41 -16.89 -2.27 -9.52
C ILE A 41 -16.65 -3.55 -8.73
N LYS A 42 -17.62 -4.49 -8.73
CA LYS A 42 -17.47 -5.77 -8.04
C LYS A 42 -16.29 -6.58 -8.59
N LEU A 43 -16.13 -6.60 -9.91
CA LEU A 43 -15.06 -7.34 -10.59
C LEU A 43 -13.68 -6.75 -10.26
N LEU A 44 -13.53 -5.43 -10.38
CA LEU A 44 -12.28 -4.72 -10.05
C LEU A 44 -11.90 -4.92 -8.58
N ASN A 45 -12.86 -4.74 -7.66
CA ASN A 45 -12.63 -4.95 -6.23
C ASN A 45 -12.24 -6.40 -5.91
N GLY A 46 -12.80 -7.38 -6.62
CA GLY A 46 -12.45 -8.78 -6.50
C GLY A 46 -11.00 -9.11 -6.87
N LYS A 47 -10.33 -8.21 -7.62
CA LYS A 47 -8.91 -8.28 -7.95
C LYS A 47 -8.06 -7.24 -7.22
N GLY A 48 -8.64 -6.54 -6.24
CA GLY A 48 -7.92 -5.53 -5.47
C GLY A 48 -7.59 -4.26 -6.26
N LEU A 49 -8.30 -4.01 -7.37
CA LEU A 49 -8.12 -2.82 -8.20
C LEU A 49 -9.11 -1.70 -7.81
N PRO A 50 -8.71 -0.42 -7.91
CA PRO A 50 -7.33 0.04 -8.10
C PRO A 50 -6.44 -0.31 -6.90
N ARG A 51 -5.14 -0.46 -7.16
CA ARG A 51 -4.13 -0.78 -6.16
C ARG A 51 -3.96 0.39 -5.20
N GLN A 52 -3.56 0.08 -3.97
CA GLN A 52 -3.16 1.09 -3.01
C GLN A 52 -1.95 1.86 -3.55
N SER A 53 -1.99 3.19 -3.46
CA SER A 53 -0.83 4.04 -3.70
C SER A 53 -0.02 4.20 -2.42
N PHE A 54 1.30 4.30 -2.59
CA PHE A 54 2.26 4.53 -1.51
C PHE A 54 3.02 5.82 -1.77
N LYS A 55 3.33 6.54 -0.71
CA LYS A 55 4.25 7.67 -0.80
C LYS A 55 5.68 7.17 -0.68
N ASN A 56 6.56 7.65 -1.56
CA ASN A 56 7.99 7.35 -1.41
C ASN A 56 8.66 8.30 -0.43
N LEU A 57 9.87 7.92 0.02
CA LEU A 57 10.66 8.71 0.97
C LEU A 57 10.91 10.15 0.46
N GLY A 58 11.12 10.32 -0.85
CA GLY A 58 11.30 11.65 -1.45
C GLY A 58 10.07 12.55 -1.25
N GLU A 59 8.87 12.04 -1.49
CA GLU A 59 7.61 12.76 -1.33
C GLU A 59 7.29 13.08 0.14
N ILE A 60 7.65 12.17 1.06
CA ILE A 60 7.43 12.37 2.51
C ILE A 60 8.31 13.50 3.06
N PHE A 61 9.50 13.69 2.48
CA PHE A 61 10.47 14.69 2.92
C PHE A 61 10.41 16.00 2.11
N GLN A 62 9.64 16.05 1.01
CA GLN A 62 9.39 17.27 0.25
C GLN A 62 8.54 18.26 1.08
N GLY A 63 8.99 19.52 1.16
CA GLY A 63 8.26 20.62 1.81
C GLY A 63 8.75 21.02 3.20
N SER A 64 9.87 20.50 3.69
CA SER A 64 10.47 21.00 4.94
C SER A 64 11.07 22.39 4.72
N GLY A 65 10.58 23.39 5.46
CA GLY A 65 11.31 24.62 5.71
C GLY A 65 12.69 24.32 6.33
N LEU A 66 13.58 25.31 6.31
CA LEU A 66 15.03 25.18 6.52
C LEU A 66 15.53 24.41 7.76
N ILE A 67 14.69 24.06 8.75
CA ILE A 67 15.08 23.23 9.91
C ILE A 67 13.84 22.45 10.42
N ALA A 68 13.87 21.12 10.34
CA ALA A 68 12.85 20.24 10.94
C ALA A 68 13.15 19.98 12.43
N SER A 69 12.13 19.79 13.26
CA SER A 69 12.35 19.43 14.67
C SER A 69 12.72 17.93 14.81
N PRO A 70 13.48 17.52 15.84
CA PRO A 70 13.81 16.10 16.06
C PRO A 70 12.58 15.19 16.14
N THR A 71 11.48 15.68 16.74
CA THR A 71 10.21 14.95 16.83
C THR A 71 9.58 14.76 15.45
N GLU A 72 9.68 15.76 14.59
CA GLU A 72 9.14 15.74 13.24
C GLU A 72 9.94 14.81 12.32
N GLU A 73 11.27 14.88 12.37
CA GLU A 73 12.14 13.95 11.64
C GLU A 73 11.85 12.50 12.02
N ARG A 74 11.70 12.24 13.33
CA ARG A 74 11.33 10.92 13.83
C ARG A 74 9.96 10.46 13.33
N ALA A 75 8.95 11.33 13.39
CA ALA A 75 7.61 11.02 12.90
C ALA A 75 7.62 10.69 11.40
N ARG A 76 8.38 11.46 10.60
CA ARG A 76 8.56 11.19 9.17
C ARG A 76 9.30 9.87 8.92
N TYR A 77 10.36 9.59 9.68
CA TYR A 77 11.09 8.33 9.57
C TYR A 77 10.19 7.11 9.85
N VAL A 78 9.43 7.12 10.95
CA VAL A 78 8.50 6.04 11.30
C VAL A 78 7.40 5.89 10.26
N TYR A 79 6.87 7.01 9.75
CA TYR A 79 5.87 6.99 8.68
C TYR A 79 6.43 6.37 7.39
N ALA A 80 7.63 6.79 6.98
CA ALA A 80 8.28 6.26 5.80
C ALA A 80 8.60 4.76 5.90
N LEU A 81 9.11 4.31 7.06
CA LEU A 81 9.35 2.90 7.31
C LEU A 81 8.05 2.08 7.24
N SER A 82 6.96 2.64 7.76
CA SER A 82 5.63 2.03 7.67
C SER A 82 5.13 1.95 6.22
N GLU A 83 5.34 2.98 5.40
CA GLU A 83 4.99 2.99 3.97
C GLU A 83 5.83 1.98 3.17
N GLU A 84 7.14 1.92 3.40
CA GLU A 84 8.04 0.99 2.70
C GLU A 84 7.68 -0.47 3.00
N LEU A 85 7.48 -0.82 4.27
CA LEU A 85 7.03 -2.17 4.65
C LEU A 85 5.65 -2.49 4.08
N SER A 86 4.72 -1.54 4.08
CA SER A 86 3.39 -1.72 3.48
C SER A 86 3.47 -1.97 1.98
N HIS A 87 4.36 -1.25 1.29
CA HIS A 87 4.59 -1.42 -0.14
C HIS A 87 5.20 -2.80 -0.44
N THR A 88 6.28 -3.18 0.24
CA THR A 88 6.93 -4.49 0.04
C THR A 88 5.99 -5.67 0.29
N ILE A 89 5.16 -5.63 1.34
CA ILE A 89 4.20 -6.70 1.62
C ILE A 89 3.08 -6.71 0.56
N SER A 90 2.71 -5.56 0.00
CA SER A 90 1.70 -5.45 -1.05
C SER A 90 2.14 -6.02 -2.40
N ASP A 91 3.45 -6.11 -2.63
CA ASP A 91 4.01 -6.72 -3.84
C ASP A 91 3.99 -8.26 -3.82
N ILE A 92 3.63 -8.87 -2.69
CA ILE A 92 3.49 -10.33 -2.59
C ILE A 92 2.30 -10.78 -3.45
N ASP A 93 2.52 -11.80 -4.28
CA ASP A 93 1.48 -12.36 -5.14
C ASP A 93 0.23 -12.74 -4.34
N GLY A 94 -0.91 -12.21 -4.79
CA GLY A 94 -2.20 -12.43 -4.15
C GLY A 94 -2.46 -11.59 -2.90
N VAL A 95 -1.58 -10.65 -2.54
CA VAL A 95 -1.87 -9.55 -1.62
C VAL A 95 -2.44 -8.38 -2.42
N PHE A 96 -3.59 -7.87 -2.02
CA PHE A 96 -4.24 -6.72 -2.66
C PHE A 96 -3.84 -5.39 -2.02
N SER A 97 -3.55 -5.41 -0.73
CA SER A 97 -3.09 -4.25 0.02
C SER A 97 -2.58 -4.67 1.38
N ALA A 98 -1.53 -4.03 1.86
CA ALA A 98 -1.03 -4.18 3.22
C ALA A 98 -0.90 -2.81 3.91
N ARG A 99 -1.08 -2.82 5.25
CA ARG A 99 -0.84 -1.66 6.09
C ARG A 99 -0.04 -2.06 7.32
N VAL A 100 1.10 -1.42 7.50
CA VAL A 100 2.01 -1.64 8.62
C VAL A 100 1.99 -0.41 9.51
N HIS A 101 1.91 -0.64 10.82
CA HIS A 101 2.12 0.40 11.81
C HIS A 101 3.32 0.00 12.66
N VAL A 102 4.38 0.81 12.59
CA VAL A 102 5.62 0.59 13.34
C VAL A 102 5.64 1.46 14.59
N VAL A 103 6.07 0.88 15.71
CA VAL A 103 6.37 1.57 16.96
C VAL A 103 7.85 1.35 17.26
N LEU A 104 8.63 2.44 17.28
CA LEU A 104 10.05 2.40 17.64
C LEU A 104 10.26 2.96 19.06
N PRO A 105 11.21 2.42 19.86
CA PRO A 105 11.58 2.93 21.17
C PRO A 105 12.03 4.38 21.13
N HIS A 106 11.64 5.16 22.13
CA HIS A 106 12.23 6.48 22.35
C HIS A 106 13.55 6.31 23.10
N ASN A 107 14.67 6.66 22.47
CA ASN A 107 15.99 6.63 23.12
C ASN A 107 16.06 7.78 24.14
N ASP A 108 15.50 7.58 25.33
CA ASP A 108 15.74 8.45 26.48
C ASP A 108 16.92 7.87 27.26
N LEU A 109 18.11 8.46 27.07
CA LEU A 109 19.37 8.03 27.71
C LEU A 109 19.28 7.97 29.25
N LEU A 110 18.23 8.57 29.83
CA LEU A 110 18.00 8.70 31.27
C LEU A 110 16.95 7.72 31.82
N ARG A 111 16.20 7.00 30.98
CA ARG A 111 15.23 5.98 31.43
C ARG A 111 15.73 4.58 31.12
N ALA A 112 16.01 3.82 32.19
CA ALA A 112 16.18 2.38 32.10
C ALA A 112 14.80 1.72 31.81
N GLY A 113 14.50 1.51 30.53
CA GLY A 113 13.27 0.87 30.10
C GLY A 113 13.01 1.12 28.62
N ASP A 114 13.79 0.51 27.74
CA ASP A 114 13.53 0.56 26.31
C ASP A 114 12.26 -0.25 25.99
N THR A 115 11.20 0.43 25.56
CA THR A 115 10.02 -0.24 25.00
C THR A 115 10.46 -0.93 23.71
N PRO A 116 10.36 -2.26 23.56
CA PRO A 116 10.85 -2.93 22.36
C PRO A 116 10.13 -2.41 21.11
N SER A 117 10.83 -2.40 19.98
CA SER A 117 10.21 -2.18 18.67
C SER A 117 9.06 -3.16 18.47
N SER A 118 7.94 -2.68 17.93
CA SER A 118 6.81 -3.54 17.59
C SER A 118 6.13 -3.07 16.32
N ALA A 119 5.40 -3.97 15.68
CA ALA A 119 4.63 -3.65 14.50
C ALA A 119 3.31 -4.42 14.45
N SER A 120 2.29 -3.79 13.90
CA SER A 120 1.03 -4.44 13.54
C SER A 120 0.85 -4.41 12.03
N VAL A 121 0.45 -5.54 11.45
CA VAL A 121 0.29 -5.69 10.00
C VAL A 121 -1.14 -6.10 9.69
N PHE A 122 -1.80 -5.32 8.83
CA PHE A 122 -3.08 -5.66 8.22
C PHE A 122 -2.85 -6.05 6.75
N ILE A 123 -3.50 -7.12 6.30
CA ILE A 123 -3.36 -7.63 4.93
C ILE A 123 -4.74 -7.95 4.37
N ARG A 124 -5.07 -7.37 3.21
CA ARG A 124 -6.17 -7.80 2.34
C ARG A 124 -5.57 -8.65 1.22
N HIS A 125 -6.14 -9.82 0.96
CA HIS A 125 -5.58 -10.77 0.00
C HIS A 125 -6.66 -11.51 -0.79
N ASP A 126 -6.28 -12.13 -1.91
CA ASP A 126 -7.14 -13.04 -2.66
C ASP A 126 -7.47 -14.26 -1.78
N ALA A 127 -8.74 -14.69 -1.79
CA ALA A 127 -9.20 -15.85 -1.05
C ALA A 127 -8.48 -17.15 -1.44
N LYS A 128 -7.88 -17.21 -2.65
CA LYS A 128 -7.09 -18.34 -3.13
C LYS A 128 -5.66 -18.34 -2.61
N THR A 129 -5.16 -17.22 -2.09
CA THR A 129 -3.79 -17.10 -1.58
C THR A 129 -3.64 -17.90 -0.28
N ASN A 130 -2.62 -18.76 -0.21
CA ASN A 130 -2.25 -19.46 1.03
C ASN A 130 -1.47 -18.52 1.96
N LEU A 131 -2.16 -17.52 2.51
CA LEU A 131 -1.56 -16.56 3.44
C LEU A 131 -0.91 -17.23 4.66
N PRO A 132 -1.50 -18.27 5.30
CA PRO A 132 -0.87 -18.95 6.43
C PRO A 132 0.57 -19.44 6.16
N ALA A 133 0.86 -19.90 4.94
CA ALA A 133 2.22 -20.32 4.56
C ALA A 133 3.20 -19.14 4.41
N LEU A 134 2.70 -17.94 4.15
CA LEU A 134 3.50 -16.71 4.00
C LEU A 134 3.71 -15.98 5.33
N LEU A 135 2.82 -16.18 6.32
CA LEU A 135 2.88 -15.49 7.62
C LEU A 135 4.25 -15.54 8.30
N PRO A 136 4.99 -16.68 8.35
CA PRO A 136 6.32 -16.70 8.97
C PRO A 136 7.31 -15.78 8.26
N LYS A 137 7.28 -15.74 6.91
CA LYS A 137 8.16 -14.90 6.10
C LYS A 137 7.84 -13.42 6.29
N ILE A 138 6.54 -13.07 6.33
CA ILE A 138 6.10 -11.69 6.57
C ILE A 138 6.50 -11.24 7.96
N LYS A 139 6.30 -12.08 8.99
CA LYS A 139 6.74 -11.79 10.36
C LYS A 139 8.25 -11.57 10.44
N MET A 140 9.03 -12.44 9.79
CA MET A 140 10.48 -12.31 9.75
C MET A 140 10.90 -11.02 9.04
N LEU A 141 10.34 -10.71 7.86
CA LEU A 141 10.62 -9.47 7.15
C LEU A 141 10.37 -8.24 8.01
N VAL A 142 9.22 -8.19 8.71
CA VAL A 142 8.88 -7.06 9.57
C VAL A 142 9.79 -6.99 10.80
N ALA A 143 10.08 -8.13 11.44
CA ALA A 143 10.94 -8.18 12.61
C ALA A 143 12.39 -7.76 12.31
N GLU A 144 12.93 -8.11 11.14
CA GLU A 144 14.29 -7.75 10.72
C GLU A 144 14.40 -6.31 10.20
N SER A 145 13.28 -5.60 10.05
CA SER A 145 13.24 -4.23 9.51
C SER A 145 13.07 -3.14 10.58
N ILE A 146 12.89 -3.47 11.86
CA ILE A 146 12.55 -2.52 12.95
C ILE A 146 13.41 -2.70 14.22
#